data_AF-A0A945QID7-F1
#
_entry.id   AF-A0A945QID7-F1
#
_cell.length_a   1.000
_cell.length_b   1.000
_cell.length_c   1.000
_cell.angle_alpha   90.00
_cell.angle_beta   90.00
_cell.angle_gamma   90.00
#
_symmetry.space_group_name_H-M   'P 1'
#
loop_
_entity.id
_entity.type
_entity.pdbx_description
1 polymer ?
#
loop_
_entity_poly.entity_id
_entity_poly.type
_entity_poly.pdbx_seq_one_letter_code
_entity_poly.pdbx_strand_id
1 'polypeptide(L)'
;SGKTTLALHVVAEAQKKGGICAFVDAEHALDPGYARKLGVDIDELLISQPDAGEQALEIADTLVRSGAIDVLVVDSVAALVPRAELEGEMGDTHVGLQARLMSQALRKLTGSIARSQTMVIFINQIRMKIGVMFGNPETTSGGNALKFYASVRLDIRRIGAIKDKDEVVGNQTRVKVVKNKVAPPFKVVEFDIMYGEGVSKMGELIDLGVKAGVVEKSGSWFSHQEQRIGQGRENAKIFLKENPEIARTIEQAIRQNAGLVADAMMGGENSDGADGSDGPDGSGDDETVVAAD
;
A
#
# COMPACT_ATOMS: atom_id res chain seq x y z
N SER A 1 -3.93 6.66 -5.98
CA SER A 1 -4.48 5.91 -4.83
C SER A 1 -3.59 5.85 -3.58
N GLY A 2 -2.29 6.19 -3.65
CA GLY A 2 -1.40 6.15 -2.46
C GLY A 2 -0.50 4.92 -2.38
N LYS A 3 -0.26 4.22 -3.50
CA LYS A 3 0.63 3.04 -3.60
C LYS A 3 2.04 3.35 -3.08
N THR A 4 2.69 4.35 -3.67
CA THR A 4 4.04 4.80 -3.28
C THR A 4 4.05 5.33 -1.84
N THR A 5 3.03 6.09 -1.42
CA THR A 5 2.89 6.52 -0.01
C THR A 5 2.87 5.33 0.95
N LEU A 6 2.08 4.28 0.65
CA LEU A 6 2.03 3.09 1.49
C LEU A 6 3.38 2.36 1.53
N ALA A 7 4.06 2.21 0.39
CA ALA A 7 5.39 1.61 0.32
C ALA A 7 6.43 2.43 1.12
N LEU A 8 6.40 3.75 1.01
CA LEU A 8 7.29 4.64 1.77
C LEU A 8 7.03 4.57 3.28
N HIS A 9 5.79 4.36 3.73
CA HIS A 9 5.51 4.08 5.13
C HIS A 9 6.13 2.75 5.59
N VAL A 10 6.10 1.70 4.76
CA VAL A 10 6.78 0.43 5.10
C VAL A 10 8.29 0.64 5.22
N VAL A 11 8.89 1.38 4.27
CA VAL A 11 10.31 1.74 4.32
C VAL A 11 10.64 2.54 5.59
N ALA A 12 9.88 3.58 5.91
CA ALA A 12 10.08 4.39 7.11
C ALA A 12 9.99 3.55 8.39
N GLU A 13 9.02 2.64 8.50
CA GLU A 13 8.87 1.75 9.66
C GLU A 13 9.98 0.68 9.75
N ALA A 14 10.53 0.24 8.62
CA ALA A 14 11.68 -0.65 8.60
C ALA A 14 12.97 0.06 9.04
N GLN A 15 13.23 1.26 8.51
CA GLN A 15 14.37 2.09 8.91
C GLN A 15 14.34 2.46 10.40
N LYS A 16 13.16 2.78 10.95
CA LYS A 16 13.00 3.03 12.40
C LYS A 16 13.41 1.83 13.26
N LYS A 17 13.35 0.61 12.73
CA LYS A 17 13.79 -0.62 13.40
C LYS A 17 15.27 -0.93 13.14
N GLY A 18 15.99 -0.05 12.46
CA GLY A 18 17.39 -0.23 12.06
C GLY A 18 17.57 -1.07 10.80
N GLY A 19 16.50 -1.34 10.05
CA GLY A 19 16.56 -2.12 8.82
C GLY A 19 17.06 -1.30 7.63
N ILE A 20 17.79 -1.95 6.72
CA ILE A 20 18.31 -1.34 5.51
C ILE A 20 17.29 -1.50 4.39
N CYS A 21 16.95 -0.39 3.74
CA CYS A 21 15.93 -0.35 2.70
C CYS A 21 16.52 0.04 1.35
N ALA A 22 15.90 -0.46 0.29
CA ALA A 22 16.23 -0.10 -1.08
C ALA A 22 14.98 0.21 -1.91
N PHE A 23 15.12 1.09 -2.87
CA PHE A 23 14.04 1.56 -3.74
C PHE A 23 14.53 1.57 -5.20
N VAL A 24 13.93 0.73 -6.04
CA VAL A 24 14.14 0.70 -7.49
C VAL A 24 13.03 1.53 -8.12
N ASP A 25 13.36 2.77 -8.45
CA ASP A 25 12.47 3.77 -9.05
C ASP A 25 12.56 3.69 -10.58
N ALA A 26 11.82 2.74 -11.15
CA ALA A 26 11.67 2.59 -12.60
C ALA A 26 10.70 3.63 -13.21
N GLU A 27 9.82 4.25 -12.41
CA GLU A 27 8.96 5.35 -12.88
C GLU A 27 9.67 6.71 -12.90
N HIS A 28 10.87 6.81 -12.31
CA HIS A 28 11.62 8.07 -12.14
C HIS A 28 10.79 9.18 -11.46
N ALA A 29 9.91 8.78 -10.54
CA ALA A 29 8.87 9.63 -9.97
C ALA A 29 8.96 9.77 -8.45
N LEU A 30 9.98 9.18 -7.82
CA LEU A 30 10.17 9.31 -6.37
C LEU A 30 10.53 10.76 -6.00
N ASP A 31 9.73 11.40 -5.14
CA ASP A 31 10.02 12.70 -4.53
C ASP A 31 10.72 12.50 -3.17
N PRO A 32 12.04 12.82 -3.06
CA PRO A 32 12.76 12.69 -1.79
C PRO A 32 12.25 13.61 -0.69
N GLY A 33 11.72 14.79 -1.05
CA GLY A 33 11.17 15.75 -0.10
C GLY A 33 9.88 15.23 0.53
N TYR A 34 9.01 14.63 -0.29
CA TYR A 34 7.80 13.97 0.21
C TYR A 34 8.14 12.73 1.06
N ALA A 35 9.05 11.87 0.59
CA ALA A 35 9.47 10.68 1.35
C ALA A 35 10.07 11.04 2.72
N ARG A 36 10.89 12.11 2.81
CA ARG A 36 11.42 12.61 4.09
C ARG A 36 10.30 13.06 5.04
N LYS A 37 9.24 13.70 4.54
CA LYS A 37 8.07 14.07 5.36
C LYS A 37 7.32 12.85 5.90
N LEU A 38 7.33 11.73 5.16
CA LEU A 38 6.78 10.45 5.63
C LEU A 38 7.66 9.72 6.65
N GLY A 39 8.83 10.29 6.97
CA GLY A 39 9.78 9.73 7.94
C GLY A 39 10.76 8.72 7.35
N VAL A 40 10.93 8.71 6.03
CA VAL A 40 11.99 7.95 5.37
C VAL A 40 13.32 8.69 5.56
N ASP A 41 14.33 7.97 6.01
CA ASP A 41 15.72 8.43 5.97
C ASP A 41 16.25 8.28 4.55
N ILE A 42 16.23 9.38 3.80
CA ILE A 42 16.67 9.43 2.40
C ILE A 42 18.17 9.22 2.28
N ASP A 43 18.94 9.62 3.29
CA ASP A 43 20.39 9.60 3.23
C ASP A 43 20.92 8.15 3.36
N GLU A 44 20.15 7.28 4.03
CA GLU A 44 20.41 5.84 4.17
C GLU A 44 19.58 4.96 3.20
N LEU A 45 18.68 5.54 2.39
CA LEU A 45 17.87 4.79 1.44
C LEU A 45 18.67 4.50 0.16
N LEU A 46 18.87 3.22 -0.16
CA LEU A 46 19.51 2.83 -1.42
C LEU A 46 18.55 3.03 -2.59
N ILE A 47 18.75 4.08 -3.38
CA ILE A 47 17.91 4.39 -4.55
C ILE A 47 18.63 3.97 -5.83
N SER A 48 17.91 3.26 -6.71
CA SER A 48 18.37 2.92 -8.05
C SER A 48 17.34 3.33 -9.08
N GLN A 49 17.81 3.98 -10.15
CA GLN A 49 17.01 4.37 -11.31
C GLN A 49 17.52 3.60 -12.53
N PRO A 50 16.89 2.46 -12.87
CA PRO A 50 17.33 1.60 -13.97
C PRO A 50 16.86 2.13 -15.33
N ASP A 51 17.63 1.85 -16.38
CA ASP A 51 17.30 2.20 -17.77
C ASP A 51 16.35 1.18 -18.43
N ALA A 52 16.35 -0.07 -17.96
CA ALA A 52 15.56 -1.16 -18.53
C ALA A 52 15.05 -2.14 -17.46
N GLY A 53 13.97 -2.86 -17.80
CA GLY A 53 13.34 -3.84 -16.91
C GLY A 53 14.27 -4.97 -16.48
N GLU A 54 15.14 -5.46 -17.36
CA GLU A 54 16.16 -6.47 -17.03
C GLU A 54 17.11 -5.95 -15.94
N GLN A 55 17.64 -4.75 -16.13
CA GLN A 55 18.57 -4.11 -15.20
C GLN A 55 17.91 -3.88 -13.84
N ALA A 56 16.68 -3.39 -13.82
CA ALA A 56 15.91 -3.20 -12.59
C ALA A 56 15.79 -4.50 -11.77
N LEU A 57 15.46 -5.60 -12.43
CA LEU A 57 15.27 -6.91 -11.80
C LEU A 57 16.61 -7.57 -11.42
N GLU A 58 17.70 -7.32 -12.15
CA GLU A 58 19.04 -7.75 -11.80
C GLU A 58 19.60 -7.01 -10.58
N ILE A 59 19.35 -5.70 -10.48
CA ILE A 59 19.67 -4.88 -9.31
C ILE A 59 18.90 -5.40 -8.11
N ALA A 60 17.58 -5.58 -8.24
CA ALA A 60 16.75 -6.15 -7.19
C ALA A 60 17.30 -7.50 -6.68
N ASP A 61 17.64 -8.41 -7.59
CA ASP A 61 18.13 -9.75 -7.26
C ASP A 61 19.54 -9.73 -6.64
N THR A 62 20.39 -8.79 -7.05
CA THR A 62 21.72 -8.58 -6.44
C THR A 62 21.60 -8.03 -5.02
N LEU A 63 20.75 -7.04 -4.82
CA LEU A 63 20.47 -6.44 -3.51
C LEU A 63 19.90 -7.47 -2.54
N VAL A 64 18.89 -8.25 -2.96
CA VAL A 64 18.31 -9.33 -2.15
C VAL A 64 19.37 -10.40 -1.82
N ARG A 65 20.17 -10.84 -2.80
CA ARG A 65 21.22 -11.84 -2.57
C ARG A 65 22.32 -11.40 -1.62
N SER A 66 22.56 -10.09 -1.46
CA SER A 66 23.56 -9.59 -0.52
C SER A 66 23.24 -9.98 0.92
N GLY A 67 21.97 -10.25 1.23
CA GLY A 67 21.49 -10.51 2.59
C GLY A 67 21.47 -9.28 3.48
N ALA A 68 21.79 -8.10 2.95
CA ALA A 68 21.86 -6.86 3.71
C ALA A 68 20.57 -6.04 3.67
N ILE A 69 19.63 -6.35 2.78
CA ILE A 69 18.40 -5.56 2.59
C ILE A 69 17.23 -6.22 3.34
N ASP A 70 16.57 -5.47 4.20
CA ASP A 70 15.36 -5.90 4.90
C ASP A 70 14.10 -5.63 4.07
N VAL A 71 14.04 -4.49 3.38
CA VAL A 71 12.90 -4.09 2.52
C VAL A 71 13.40 -3.56 1.18
N LEU A 72 12.90 -4.12 0.08
CA LEU A 72 13.14 -3.64 -1.28
C LEU A 72 11.81 -3.26 -1.94
N VAL A 73 11.69 -2.04 -2.44
CA VAL A 73 10.53 -1.59 -3.24
C VAL A 73 10.93 -1.50 -4.71
N VAL A 74 10.06 -1.94 -5.62
CA VAL A 74 10.16 -1.77 -7.07
C VAL A 74 8.94 -0.97 -7.55
N ASP A 75 9.16 0.28 -7.94
CA ASP A 75 8.14 1.22 -8.40
C ASP A 75 8.41 1.64 -9.85
N SER A 76 7.75 1.09 -10.86
CA SER A 76 6.71 0.05 -10.80
C SER A 76 6.90 -1.02 -11.87
N VAL A 77 6.19 -2.14 -11.73
CA VAL A 77 6.20 -3.24 -12.71
C VAL A 77 5.76 -2.78 -14.10
N ALA A 78 4.87 -1.78 -14.19
CA ALA A 78 4.43 -1.26 -15.48
C ALA A 78 5.58 -0.58 -16.25
N ALA A 79 6.53 0.03 -15.52
CA ALA A 79 7.71 0.69 -16.07
C ALA A 79 8.91 -0.25 -16.31
N LEU A 80 8.79 -1.55 -15.97
CA LEU A 80 9.82 -2.55 -16.27
C LEU A 80 9.78 -2.94 -17.76
N VAL A 81 10.14 -2.01 -18.63
CA VAL A 81 10.14 -2.20 -20.08
C VAL A 81 11.40 -2.96 -20.51
N PRO A 82 11.27 -4.09 -21.22
CA PRO A 82 12.43 -4.83 -21.72
C PRO A 82 13.29 -3.99 -22.65
N ARG A 83 14.62 -4.17 -22.62
CA ARG A 83 15.55 -3.40 -23.47
C ARG A 83 15.22 -3.48 -24.97
N ALA A 84 14.83 -4.65 -25.47
CA ALA A 84 14.46 -4.80 -26.87
C ALA A 84 13.21 -3.98 -27.27
N GLU A 85 12.32 -3.68 -26.33
CA GLU A 85 11.16 -2.82 -26.56
C GLU A 85 11.55 -1.33 -26.51
N LEU A 86 12.53 -0.95 -25.67
CA LEU A 86 13.08 0.41 -25.61
C LEU A 86 13.91 0.78 -26.84
N GLU A 87 14.66 -0.19 -27.40
CA GLU A 87 15.50 -0.01 -28.59
C GLU A 87 14.72 -0.16 -29.90
N GLY A 88 13.51 -0.72 -29.85
CA GLY A 88 12.63 -0.91 -31.02
C GLY A 88 11.92 0.37 -31.45
N GLU A 89 11.27 0.32 -32.61
CA GLU A 89 10.48 1.44 -33.10
C GLU A 89 9.06 1.43 -32.51
N MET A 90 8.46 2.62 -32.37
CA MET A 90 7.07 2.73 -31.91
C MET A 90 6.13 2.05 -32.92
N GLY A 91 5.45 1.00 -32.47
CA GLY A 91 4.58 0.18 -33.32
C GLY A 91 5.13 -1.23 -33.56
N ASP A 92 6.38 -1.50 -33.18
CA ASP A 92 6.93 -2.85 -33.23
C ASP A 92 6.19 -3.80 -32.30
N THR A 93 5.95 -5.00 -32.80
CA THR A 93 5.14 -6.00 -32.12
C THR A 93 6.01 -6.85 -31.17
N HIS A 94 6.01 -6.50 -29.89
CA HIS A 94 6.74 -7.23 -28.83
C HIS A 94 5.77 -8.02 -27.93
N VAL A 95 5.12 -9.05 -28.48
CA VAL A 95 4.06 -9.77 -27.75
C VAL A 95 4.60 -10.49 -26.51
N GLY A 96 4.15 -10.03 -25.33
CA GLY A 96 4.36 -10.72 -24.06
C GLY A 96 5.80 -10.71 -23.53
N LEU A 97 6.66 -9.83 -24.05
CA LEU A 97 8.07 -9.76 -23.66
C LEU A 97 8.23 -9.46 -22.16
N GLN A 98 7.55 -8.43 -21.66
CA GLN A 98 7.53 -8.08 -20.24
C GLN A 98 7.02 -9.24 -19.36
N ALA A 99 5.97 -9.95 -19.79
CA ALA A 99 5.43 -11.08 -19.03
C ALA A 99 6.43 -12.24 -18.89
N ARG A 100 7.22 -12.49 -19.95
CA ARG A 100 8.30 -13.50 -19.94
C ARG A 100 9.45 -13.07 -19.03
N LEU A 101 9.87 -11.80 -19.12
CA LEU A 101 10.88 -11.21 -18.25
C LEU A 101 10.50 -11.38 -16.78
N MET A 102 9.29 -10.94 -16.40
CA MET A 102 8.79 -11.07 -15.04
C MET A 102 8.74 -12.52 -14.56
N SER A 103 8.30 -13.45 -15.42
CA SER A 103 8.25 -14.88 -15.09
C SER A 103 9.63 -15.48 -14.81
N GLN A 104 10.65 -15.08 -15.58
CA GLN A 104 12.02 -15.53 -15.40
C GLN A 104 12.66 -14.90 -14.16
N ALA A 105 12.50 -13.59 -13.98
CA ALA A 105 13.06 -12.87 -12.84
C ALA A 105 12.46 -13.34 -11.52
N LEU A 106 11.14 -13.44 -11.40
CA LEU A 106 10.48 -13.89 -10.16
C LEU A 106 10.86 -15.32 -9.77
N ARG A 107 11.09 -16.20 -10.76
CA ARG A 107 11.57 -17.57 -10.49
C ARG A 107 12.95 -17.57 -9.81
N LYS A 108 13.84 -16.66 -10.19
CA LYS A 108 15.17 -16.50 -9.55
C LYS A 108 15.04 -15.79 -8.20
N LEU A 109 14.35 -14.65 -8.19
CA LEU A 109 14.17 -13.80 -7.02
C LEU A 109 13.54 -14.55 -5.84
N THR A 110 12.51 -15.36 -6.06
CA THR A 110 11.81 -16.08 -4.98
C THR A 110 12.76 -16.93 -4.14
N GLY A 111 13.72 -17.59 -4.79
CA GLY A 111 14.73 -18.37 -4.08
C GLY A 111 15.71 -17.49 -3.29
N SER A 112 16.07 -16.32 -3.81
CA SER A 112 16.93 -15.35 -3.12
C SER A 112 16.22 -14.75 -1.91
N ILE A 113 14.98 -14.30 -2.08
CA ILE A 113 14.11 -13.70 -1.06
C ILE A 113 14.00 -14.60 0.18
N ALA A 114 13.62 -15.87 -0.03
CA ALA A 114 13.42 -16.80 1.07
C ALA A 114 14.71 -17.09 1.88
N ARG A 115 15.90 -16.92 1.29
CA ARG A 115 17.18 -17.11 1.98
C ARG A 115 17.66 -15.85 2.70
N SER A 116 17.40 -14.67 2.13
CA SER A 116 17.82 -13.39 2.69
C SER A 116 16.84 -12.82 3.70
N GLN A 117 15.62 -13.37 3.77
CA GLN A 117 14.51 -12.83 4.58
C GLN A 117 14.18 -11.37 4.23
N THR A 118 14.39 -10.98 2.97
CA THR A 118 14.13 -9.63 2.47
C THR A 118 12.67 -9.50 2.05
N MET A 119 11.93 -8.55 2.62
CA MET A 119 10.60 -8.21 2.12
C MET A 119 10.71 -7.48 0.77
N VAL A 120 10.17 -8.06 -0.29
CA VAL A 120 10.14 -7.40 -1.61
C VAL A 120 8.73 -6.91 -1.95
N ILE A 121 8.64 -5.62 -2.25
CA ILE A 121 7.43 -4.91 -2.64
C ILE A 121 7.45 -4.53 -4.10
N PHE A 122 6.49 -5.04 -4.87
CA PHE A 122 6.23 -4.58 -6.23
C PHE A 122 5.01 -3.65 -6.22
N ILE A 123 5.19 -2.44 -6.75
CA ILE A 123 4.09 -1.56 -7.15
C ILE A 123 3.76 -1.86 -8.61
N ASN A 124 2.50 -1.80 -8.97
CA ASN A 124 2.01 -2.06 -10.32
C ASN A 124 0.81 -1.14 -10.58
N GLN A 125 0.27 -1.22 -11.79
CA GLN A 125 -0.85 -0.41 -12.25
C GLN A 125 -1.95 -1.31 -12.80
N ILE A 126 -3.19 -0.82 -12.77
CA ILE A 126 -4.31 -1.47 -13.44
C ILE A 126 -4.24 -1.15 -14.94
N ARG A 127 -4.67 -2.11 -15.75
CA ARG A 127 -5.01 -1.98 -17.16
C ARG A 127 -6.36 -2.65 -17.37
N MET A 128 -7.10 -2.23 -18.40
CA MET A 128 -8.31 -2.93 -18.81
C MET A 128 -7.99 -3.94 -19.90
N LYS A 129 -8.47 -5.17 -19.76
CA LYS A 129 -8.37 -6.18 -20.80
C LYS A 129 -9.47 -5.97 -21.84
N ILE A 130 -9.08 -5.55 -23.04
CA ILE A 130 -10.00 -5.37 -24.17
C ILE A 130 -10.65 -6.73 -24.52
N GLY A 131 -11.96 -6.72 -24.77
CA GLY A 131 -12.71 -7.90 -25.23
C GLY A 131 -13.31 -8.77 -24.13
N VAL A 132 -13.22 -8.37 -22.86
CA VAL A 132 -13.95 -9.04 -21.76
C VAL A 132 -15.38 -8.51 -21.73
N MET A 133 -16.35 -9.34 -22.14
CA MET A 133 -17.78 -9.00 -22.14
C MET A 133 -18.50 -9.36 -20.84
N PHE A 134 -17.88 -10.16 -19.96
CA PHE A 134 -18.46 -10.61 -18.70
C PHE A 134 -17.36 -10.77 -17.62
N GLY A 135 -17.65 -10.35 -16.39
CA GLY A 135 -16.70 -10.36 -15.26
C GLY A 135 -15.89 -9.06 -15.11
N ASN A 136 -14.93 -9.05 -14.18
CA ASN A 136 -14.05 -7.89 -13.97
C ASN A 136 -13.03 -7.76 -15.12
N PRO A 137 -13.03 -6.66 -15.90
CA PRO A 137 -12.08 -6.44 -17.00
C PRO A 137 -10.69 -5.99 -16.53
N GLU A 138 -10.50 -5.70 -15.24
CA GLU A 138 -9.24 -5.22 -14.69
C GLU A 138 -8.14 -6.30 -14.71
N THR A 139 -6.95 -5.91 -15.12
CA THR A 139 -5.73 -6.70 -15.08
C THR A 139 -4.54 -5.85 -14.65
N THR A 140 -3.41 -6.47 -14.37
CA THR A 140 -2.16 -5.80 -13.98
C THR A 140 -1.08 -6.03 -15.04
N SER A 141 -0.12 -5.10 -15.17
CA SER A 141 1.03 -5.24 -16.07
C SER A 141 1.98 -6.37 -15.62
N GLY A 142 2.90 -6.78 -16.50
CA GLY A 142 3.89 -7.84 -16.18
C GLY A 142 3.37 -9.29 -16.24
N GLY A 143 2.19 -9.51 -16.82
CA GLY A 143 1.60 -10.84 -16.98
C GLY A 143 1.08 -11.46 -15.67
N ASN A 144 1.02 -12.79 -15.61
CA ASN A 144 0.40 -13.49 -14.48
C ASN A 144 1.39 -13.94 -13.39
N ALA A 145 2.70 -13.95 -13.65
CA ALA A 145 3.69 -14.52 -12.73
C ALA A 145 3.61 -13.89 -11.33
N LEU A 146 3.58 -12.55 -11.26
CA LEU A 146 3.51 -11.83 -9.98
C LEU A 146 2.29 -12.24 -9.14
N LYS A 147 1.14 -12.48 -9.78
CA LYS A 147 -0.10 -12.92 -9.10
C LYS A 147 0.10 -14.25 -8.38
N PHE A 148 0.92 -15.16 -8.91
CA PHE A 148 1.17 -16.48 -8.31
C PHE A 148 2.28 -16.43 -7.24
N TYR A 149 3.38 -15.74 -7.53
CA TYR A 149 4.51 -15.63 -6.61
C TYR A 149 4.19 -14.82 -5.36
N ALA A 150 3.43 -13.72 -5.48
CA ALA A 150 3.02 -12.88 -4.36
C ALA A 150 2.46 -13.68 -3.17
N SER A 151 2.97 -13.44 -1.96
CA SER A 151 2.42 -14.00 -0.72
C SER A 151 1.21 -13.20 -0.27
N VAL A 152 1.28 -11.88 -0.34
CA VAL A 152 0.17 -10.96 -0.09
C VAL A 152 -0.08 -10.09 -1.32
N ARG A 153 -1.33 -9.80 -1.64
CA ARG A 153 -1.71 -8.79 -2.65
C ARG A 153 -2.72 -7.83 -2.05
N LEU A 154 -2.43 -6.54 -2.22
CA LEU A 154 -3.25 -5.43 -1.76
C LEU A 154 -3.78 -4.65 -2.97
N ASP A 155 -5.08 -4.48 -2.99
CA ASP A 155 -5.83 -3.58 -3.86
C ASP A 155 -6.07 -2.29 -3.06
N ILE A 156 -5.56 -1.16 -3.53
CA ILE A 156 -5.61 0.15 -2.86
C ILE A 156 -6.34 1.15 -3.74
N ARG A 157 -7.44 1.69 -3.25
CA ARG A 157 -8.32 2.62 -3.97
C ARG A 157 -8.58 3.87 -3.16
N ARG A 158 -8.58 5.02 -3.84
CA ARG A 158 -9.14 6.25 -3.28
C ARG A 158 -10.66 6.14 -3.33
N ILE A 159 -11.32 6.27 -2.19
CA ILE A 159 -12.79 6.21 -2.09
C ILE A 159 -13.43 7.57 -1.81
N GLY A 160 -12.64 8.57 -1.43
CA GLY A 160 -13.15 9.91 -1.15
C GLY A 160 -12.06 10.97 -1.03
N ALA A 161 -12.50 12.22 -0.90
CA ALA A 161 -11.65 13.37 -0.62
C ALA A 161 -11.92 13.86 0.80
N ILE A 162 -10.85 14.19 1.52
CA ILE A 162 -10.93 14.82 2.85
C ILE A 162 -10.81 16.32 2.63
N LYS A 163 -11.80 17.08 3.12
CA LYS A 163 -11.85 18.53 2.96
C LYS A 163 -11.74 19.22 4.31
N ASP A 164 -10.94 20.28 4.35
CA ASP A 164 -11.03 21.31 5.38
C ASP A 164 -11.64 22.55 4.73
N LYS A 165 -12.90 22.85 5.10
CA LYS A 165 -13.74 23.85 4.42
C LYS A 165 -13.81 23.57 2.90
N ASP A 166 -13.17 24.40 2.09
CA ASP A 166 -13.16 24.31 0.63
C ASP A 166 -11.89 23.64 0.07
N GLU A 167 -10.87 23.41 0.90
CA GLU A 167 -9.58 22.84 0.47
C GLU A 167 -9.56 21.32 0.64
N VAL A 168 -9.09 20.60 -0.37
CA VAL A 168 -8.86 19.15 -0.29
C VAL A 168 -7.51 18.89 0.35
N VAL A 169 -7.53 18.45 1.61
CA VAL A 169 -6.33 18.25 2.45
C VAL A 169 -5.84 16.80 2.47
N GLY A 170 -6.60 15.87 1.88
CA GLY A 170 -6.22 14.47 1.83
C GLY A 170 -7.22 13.59 1.09
N ASN A 171 -6.96 12.29 1.14
CA ASN A 171 -7.77 11.26 0.51
C ASN A 171 -8.20 10.22 1.52
N GLN A 172 -9.47 9.83 1.44
CA GLN A 172 -9.93 8.62 2.11
C GLN A 172 -9.58 7.44 1.21
N THR A 173 -8.87 6.46 1.78
CA THR A 173 -8.30 5.33 1.05
C THR A 173 -8.80 4.03 1.63
N ARG A 174 -9.15 3.09 0.75
CA ARG A 174 -9.53 1.72 1.08
C ARG A 174 -8.46 0.77 0.55
N VAL A 175 -8.05 -0.18 1.38
CA VAL A 175 -7.16 -1.27 0.99
C VAL A 175 -7.85 -2.62 1.24
N LYS A 176 -7.96 -3.43 0.20
CA LYS A 176 -8.49 -4.80 0.25
C LYS A 176 -7.37 -5.81 0.07
N VAL A 177 -7.31 -6.81 0.95
CA VAL A 177 -6.35 -7.92 0.86
C VAL A 177 -6.88 -8.96 -0.14
N VAL A 178 -6.62 -8.79 -1.43
CA VAL A 178 -7.14 -9.68 -2.49
C VAL A 178 -6.44 -11.04 -2.56
N LYS A 179 -5.27 -11.18 -1.93
CA LYS A 179 -4.58 -12.47 -1.73
C LYS A 179 -3.81 -12.43 -0.43
N ASN A 180 -3.85 -13.53 0.32
CA ASN A 180 -3.05 -13.70 1.53
C ASN A 180 -2.71 -15.19 1.71
N LYS A 181 -1.41 -15.51 1.84
CA LYS A 181 -0.92 -16.87 2.13
C LYS A 181 -0.59 -17.10 3.60
N VAL A 182 -0.55 -16.04 4.42
CA VAL A 182 -0.09 -16.10 5.82
C VAL A 182 -1.22 -15.88 6.83
N ALA A 183 -2.37 -15.38 6.38
CA ALA A 183 -3.58 -15.19 7.19
C ALA A 183 -4.84 -15.21 6.28
N PRO A 184 -6.06 -15.20 6.84
CA PRO A 184 -7.28 -15.13 6.05
C PRO A 184 -7.29 -13.91 5.09
N PRO A 185 -7.62 -14.11 3.80
CA PRO A 185 -7.70 -13.03 2.81
C PRO A 185 -9.01 -12.23 2.91
N PHE A 186 -9.16 -11.25 2.02
CA PHE A 186 -10.36 -10.43 1.76
C PHE A 186 -10.76 -9.41 2.82
N LYS A 187 -9.98 -9.28 3.89
CA LYS A 187 -10.14 -8.18 4.82
C LYS A 187 -9.94 -6.83 4.13
N VAL A 188 -10.71 -5.84 4.57
CA VAL A 188 -10.69 -4.47 4.09
C VAL A 188 -10.31 -3.55 5.23
N VAL A 189 -9.43 -2.59 4.96
CA VAL A 189 -9.10 -1.51 5.87
C VAL A 189 -9.34 -0.17 5.17
N GLU A 190 -9.84 0.80 5.91
CA GLU A 190 -10.03 2.16 5.45
C GLU A 190 -9.24 3.09 6.36
N PHE A 191 -8.51 4.01 5.75
CA PHE A 191 -7.70 5.00 6.46
C PHE A 191 -7.53 6.26 5.60
N ASP A 192 -7.08 7.31 6.26
CA ASP A 192 -6.88 8.61 5.64
C ASP A 192 -5.42 8.82 5.27
N ILE A 193 -5.17 9.26 4.05
CA ILE A 193 -3.87 9.74 3.59
C ILE A 193 -3.94 11.27 3.49
N MET A 194 -3.27 11.96 4.40
CA MET A 194 -3.17 13.41 4.44
C MET A 194 -2.01 13.89 3.56
N TYR A 195 -2.23 14.95 2.78
CA TYR A 195 -1.17 15.49 1.93
C TYR A 195 -0.02 16.07 2.76
N GLY A 196 1.21 15.67 2.42
CA GLY A 196 2.41 16.10 3.15
C GLY A 196 2.65 15.43 4.51
N GLU A 197 1.70 14.65 5.04
CA GLU A 197 1.85 13.92 6.32
C GLU A 197 1.79 12.39 6.18
N GLY A 198 1.10 11.89 5.15
CA GLY A 198 0.93 10.44 4.93
C GLY A 198 -0.29 9.86 5.66
N VAL A 199 -0.21 8.58 6.02
CA VAL A 199 -1.28 7.86 6.72
C VAL A 199 -1.51 8.49 8.10
N SER A 200 -2.74 8.91 8.36
CA SER A 200 -3.13 9.55 9.62
C SER A 200 -3.31 8.52 10.74
N LYS A 201 -2.18 8.15 11.39
CA LYS A 201 -2.16 7.22 12.53
C LYS A 201 -3.14 7.60 13.65
N MET A 202 -3.25 8.89 13.99
CA MET A 202 -4.16 9.33 15.05
C MET A 202 -5.63 9.10 14.69
N GLY A 203 -5.99 9.29 13.41
CA GLY A 203 -7.32 8.99 12.91
C GLY A 203 -7.63 7.49 13.01
N GLU A 204 -6.69 6.65 12.60
CA GLU A 204 -6.84 5.19 12.70
C GLU A 204 -6.99 4.72 14.15
N LEU A 205 -6.22 5.28 15.10
CA LEU A 205 -6.34 4.91 16.52
C LEU A 205 -7.74 5.22 17.07
N ILE A 206 -8.37 6.30 16.63
CA ILE A 206 -9.75 6.62 17.03
C ILE A 206 -10.72 5.64 16.40
N ASP A 207 -10.64 5.44 15.08
CA ASP A 207 -11.60 4.61 14.35
C ASP A 207 -11.51 3.13 14.77
N LEU A 208 -10.29 2.61 14.92
CA LEU A 208 -10.03 1.28 15.46
C LEU A 208 -10.36 1.18 16.94
N GLY A 209 -10.07 2.22 17.72
CA GLY A 209 -10.39 2.28 19.14
C GLY A 209 -11.90 2.16 19.39
N VAL A 210 -12.72 2.83 18.56
CA VAL A 210 -14.18 2.72 18.63
C VAL A 210 -14.65 1.31 18.27
N LYS A 211 -14.12 0.75 17.17
CA LYS A 211 -14.46 -0.64 16.76
C LYS A 211 -14.04 -1.68 17.81
N ALA A 212 -12.93 -1.44 18.49
CA ALA A 212 -12.42 -2.31 19.55
C ALA A 212 -13.12 -2.12 20.91
N GLY A 213 -13.99 -1.12 21.06
CA GLY A 213 -14.58 -0.73 22.35
C GLY A 213 -13.58 -0.11 23.34
N VAL A 214 -12.40 0.28 22.87
CA VAL A 214 -11.35 0.96 23.67
C VAL A 214 -11.61 2.46 23.78
N VAL A 215 -12.24 3.04 22.74
CA VAL A 215 -12.69 4.43 22.69
C VAL A 215 -14.21 4.43 22.63
N GLU A 216 -14.85 5.17 23.54
CA GLU A 216 -16.29 5.31 23.57
C GLU A 216 -16.73 6.51 22.72
N LYS A 217 -17.79 6.33 21.93
CA LYS A 217 -18.41 7.40 21.15
C LYS A 217 -19.83 7.65 21.64
N SER A 218 -20.07 8.83 22.20
CA SER A 218 -21.39 9.30 22.63
C SER A 218 -21.81 10.51 21.80
N GLY A 219 -22.64 10.27 20.78
CA GLY A 219 -23.00 11.28 19.79
C GLY A 219 -21.77 11.75 19.00
N SER A 220 -21.41 13.02 19.15
CA SER A 220 -20.19 13.59 18.56
C SER A 220 -18.96 13.55 19.48
N TRP A 221 -19.11 13.12 20.74
CA TRP A 221 -18.02 13.09 21.71
C TRP A 221 -17.28 11.75 21.73
N PHE A 222 -15.95 11.81 21.83
CA PHE A 222 -15.06 10.66 22.02
C PHE A 222 -14.44 10.69 23.42
N SER A 223 -14.41 9.53 24.07
CA SER A 223 -13.87 9.36 25.43
C SER A 223 -13.00 8.10 25.51
N HIS A 224 -12.00 8.11 26.39
CA HIS A 224 -11.20 6.93 26.76
C HIS A 224 -11.06 6.89 28.28
N GLN A 225 -11.44 5.77 28.91
CA GLN A 225 -11.35 5.57 30.36
C GLN A 225 -11.88 6.78 31.16
N GLU A 226 -13.13 7.18 30.87
CA GLU A 226 -13.83 8.33 31.49
C GLU A 226 -13.29 9.73 31.14
N GLN A 227 -12.11 9.84 30.53
CA GLN A 227 -11.57 11.10 30.04
C GLN A 227 -12.14 11.45 28.67
N ARG A 228 -12.66 12.67 28.51
CA ARG A 228 -13.08 13.19 27.20
C ARG A 228 -11.85 13.53 26.36
N ILE A 229 -11.74 12.90 25.20
CA ILE A 229 -10.67 13.08 24.22
C ILE A 229 -10.99 14.27 23.31
N GLY A 230 -12.26 14.42 22.90
CA GLY A 230 -12.67 15.55 22.06
C GLY A 230 -14.08 15.44 21.49
N GLN A 231 -14.60 16.57 21.01
CA GLN A 231 -15.85 16.61 20.26
C GLN A 231 -15.53 16.61 18.76
N GLY A 232 -15.95 15.57 18.05
CA GLY A 232 -15.64 15.35 16.65
C GLY A 232 -14.28 14.67 16.46
N ARG A 233 -14.14 13.98 15.33
CA ARG A 233 -12.95 13.17 15.01
C ARG A 233 -11.67 14.00 14.92
N GLU A 234 -11.75 15.20 14.36
CA GLU A 234 -10.57 16.05 14.19
C GLU A 234 -10.01 16.58 15.52
N ASN A 235 -10.87 17.03 16.43
CA ASN A 235 -10.43 17.45 17.77
C ASN A 235 -9.85 16.28 18.57
N ALA A 236 -10.41 15.08 18.43
CA ALA A 236 -9.86 13.89 19.05
C ALA A 236 -8.47 13.54 18.49
N LYS A 237 -8.23 13.73 17.18
CA LYS A 237 -6.89 13.55 16.57
C LYS A 237 -5.87 14.52 17.16
N ILE A 238 -6.24 15.80 17.28
CA ILE A 238 -5.38 16.84 17.87
C ILE A 238 -5.02 16.46 19.31
N PHE A 239 -6.01 16.07 20.11
CA PHE A 239 -5.78 15.63 21.48
C PHE A 239 -4.79 14.45 21.56
N LEU A 240 -4.93 13.41 20.73
CA LEU A 240 -4.00 12.28 20.73
C LEU A 240 -2.59 12.67 20.28
N LYS A 241 -2.48 13.63 19.36
CA LYS A 241 -1.18 14.19 18.94
C LYS A 241 -0.48 14.95 20.07
N GLU A 242 -1.24 15.68 20.88
CA GLU A 242 -0.75 16.41 22.05
C GLU A 242 -0.50 15.50 23.26
N ASN A 243 -1.10 14.31 23.30
CA ASN A 243 -0.98 13.35 24.41
C ASN A 243 -0.46 11.96 23.94
N PRO A 244 0.83 11.84 23.56
CA PRO A 244 1.37 10.61 22.99
C PRO A 244 1.27 9.37 23.89
N GLU A 245 1.30 9.54 25.22
CA GLU A 245 1.17 8.43 26.17
C GLU A 245 -0.22 7.79 26.13
N ILE A 246 -1.26 8.62 25.99
CA ILE A 246 -2.64 8.13 25.82
C ILE A 246 -2.77 7.44 24.46
N ALA A 247 -2.21 8.02 23.40
CA ALA A 247 -2.21 7.41 22.07
C ALA A 247 -1.54 6.02 22.08
N ARG A 248 -0.39 5.86 22.77
CA ARG A 248 0.26 4.55 22.94
C ARG A 248 -0.59 3.56 23.74
N THR A 249 -1.25 4.03 24.80
CA THR A 249 -2.12 3.19 25.63
C THR A 249 -3.29 2.64 24.79
N ILE A 250 -3.94 3.50 24.01
CA ILE A 250 -4.99 3.12 23.06
C ILE A 250 -4.44 2.14 22.01
N GLU A 251 -3.29 2.43 21.41
CA GLU A 251 -2.66 1.56 20.41
C GLU A 251 -2.38 0.16 20.98
N GLN A 252 -1.82 0.07 22.19
CA GLN A 252 -1.53 -1.21 22.83
C GLN A 252 -2.81 -2.00 23.12
N ALA A 253 -3.85 -1.35 23.63
CA ALA A 253 -5.14 -1.98 23.89
C ALA A 253 -5.80 -2.49 22.59
N ILE A 254 -5.74 -1.72 21.49
CA ILE A 254 -6.23 -2.15 20.17
C ILE A 254 -5.47 -3.38 19.68
N ARG A 255 -4.13 -3.39 19.80
CA ARG A 255 -3.29 -4.53 19.38
C ARG A 255 -3.55 -5.78 20.21
N GLN A 256 -3.78 -5.66 21.50
CA GLN A 256 -4.15 -6.79 22.37
C GLN A 256 -5.52 -7.37 21.99
N ASN A 257 -6.44 -6.51 21.55
CA ASN A 257 -7.77 -6.89 21.08
C ASN A 257 -7.83 -7.18 19.56
N ALA A 258 -6.69 -7.37 18.90
CA ALA A 258 -6.64 -7.47 17.43
C ALA A 258 -7.51 -8.59 16.84
N GLY A 259 -7.77 -9.67 17.59
CA GLY A 259 -8.73 -10.72 17.20
C GLY A 259 -10.17 -10.20 17.10
N LEU A 260 -10.62 -9.44 18.10
CA LEU A 260 -11.95 -8.83 18.13
C LEU A 260 -12.08 -7.74 17.06
N VAL A 261 -11.03 -6.95 16.85
CA VAL A 261 -10.98 -5.94 15.78
C VAL A 261 -11.06 -6.58 14.41
N ALA A 262 -10.35 -7.70 14.21
CA ALA A 262 -10.40 -8.46 12.98
C ALA A 262 -11.81 -9.01 12.69
N ASP A 263 -12.52 -9.52 13.70
CA ASP A 263 -13.88 -10.02 13.53
C ASP A 263 -14.89 -8.90 13.24
N ALA A 264 -14.77 -7.76 13.93
CA ALA A 264 -15.58 -6.57 13.67
C ALA A 264 -15.37 -6.01 12.24
N MET A 265 -14.16 -6.13 11.69
CA MET A 265 -13.87 -5.77 10.30
C MET A 265 -14.49 -6.75 9.29
N MET A 266 -14.75 -8.00 9.66
CA MET A 266 -15.37 -9.01 8.79
C MET A 266 -16.90 -8.96 8.82
N GLY A 267 -17.51 -8.48 9.91
CA GLY A 267 -18.97 -8.48 10.08
C GLY A 267 -19.76 -7.44 9.25
N GLY A 268 -19.08 -6.54 8.54
CA GLY A 268 -19.72 -5.43 7.80
C GLY A 268 -20.27 -5.76 6.41
N GLU A 269 -20.08 -6.99 5.89
CA GLU A 269 -20.45 -7.32 4.49
C GLU A 269 -21.79 -8.06 4.31
N ASN A 270 -22.65 -8.18 5.33
CA ASN A 270 -23.94 -8.90 5.21
C ASN A 270 -25.21 -8.05 5.36
N SER A 271 -25.16 -6.77 4.97
CA SER A 271 -26.38 -6.01 4.65
C SER A 271 -26.06 -4.96 3.59
N ASP A 272 -26.18 -5.35 2.33
CA ASP A 272 -26.89 -4.57 1.30
C ASP A 272 -26.89 -5.39 0.00
N GLY A 273 -27.97 -6.15 -0.17
CA GLY A 273 -28.33 -6.76 -1.43
C GLY A 273 -28.98 -5.72 -2.35
N ALA A 274 -28.55 -5.75 -3.61
CA ALA A 274 -29.30 -5.41 -4.82
C ALA A 274 -30.33 -4.27 -4.74
N ASP A 275 -29.99 -3.10 -5.28
CA ASP A 275 -30.73 -2.53 -6.41
C ASP A 275 -29.94 -1.42 -7.12
N GLY A 276 -30.26 -1.23 -8.40
CA GLY A 276 -29.43 -0.56 -9.39
C GLY A 276 -29.51 0.98 -9.51
N SER A 277 -28.81 1.43 -10.57
CA SER A 277 -28.71 2.77 -11.18
C SER A 277 -28.08 3.91 -10.35
N ASP A 278 -26.87 4.32 -10.74
CA ASP A 278 -26.66 5.68 -11.27
C ASP A 278 -25.31 5.84 -12.01
N GLY A 279 -25.30 6.78 -12.97
CA GLY A 279 -24.39 6.90 -14.11
C GLY A 279 -22.96 7.43 -13.87
N PRO A 280 -22.26 7.80 -14.96
CA PRO A 280 -20.81 7.78 -15.03
C PRO A 280 -20.19 9.12 -14.63
N ASP A 281 -19.25 9.11 -13.70
CA ASP A 281 -18.25 10.17 -13.62
C ASP A 281 -16.99 9.72 -12.88
N GLY A 282 -15.84 10.12 -13.43
CA GLY A 282 -14.57 10.16 -12.70
C GLY A 282 -13.59 9.02 -12.99
N SER A 283 -12.88 9.16 -14.10
CA SER A 283 -11.57 8.54 -14.34
C SER A 283 -10.66 8.60 -13.11
N GLY A 284 -10.15 7.45 -12.68
CA GLY A 284 -9.19 7.36 -11.59
C GLY A 284 -8.46 6.04 -11.65
N ASP A 285 -7.31 6.05 -12.34
CA ASP A 285 -6.33 4.96 -12.30
C ASP A 285 -5.90 4.68 -10.85
N ASP A 286 -5.74 3.39 -10.49
CA ASP A 286 -4.65 2.87 -9.64
C ASP A 286 -5.03 1.61 -8.80
N GLU A 287 -4.09 0.65 -8.72
CA GLU A 287 -3.92 -0.32 -7.61
C GLU A 287 -2.49 -0.91 -7.64
N THR A 288 -1.87 -1.17 -6.46
CA THR A 288 -1.02 -2.35 -6.06
C THR A 288 -0.30 -2.13 -4.72
N VAL A 289 -0.12 -3.18 -3.89
CA VAL A 289 1.12 -3.52 -3.12
C VAL A 289 1.22 -5.06 -2.92
N VAL A 290 2.40 -5.68 -3.08
CA VAL A 290 2.67 -7.11 -2.78
C VAL A 290 3.78 -7.22 -1.76
N ALA A 291 3.63 -8.02 -0.70
CA ALA A 291 4.76 -8.48 0.13
C ALA A 291 5.12 -9.92 -0.27
N ALA A 292 6.39 -10.16 -0.56
CA ALA A 292 6.99 -11.50 -0.58
C ALA A 292 7.88 -11.63 0.67
N ASP A 293 7.56 -12.59 1.52
CA ASP A 293 8.40 -13.06 2.66
C ASP A 293 9.64 -13.79 2.16
#